data_AF-A0A520W0P6-F1
#
_entry.id   AF-A0A520W0P6-F1
#
_cell.length_a   1.000
_cell.length_b   1.000
_cell.length_c   1.000
_cell.angle_alpha   90.00
_cell.angle_beta   90.00
_cell.angle_gamma   90.00
#
_symmetry.space_group_name_H-M   'P 1'
#
loop_
_entity.id
_entity.type
_entity.pdbx_description
1 polymer ?
#
loop_
_entity_poly.entity_id
_entity_poly.type
_entity_poly.pdbx_seq_one_letter_code
_entity_poly.pdbx_strand_id
1 'polypeptide(L)'
;MLLVVTKNIIKKELFIMKNRQSNGFTLIELIMVMIILGVLAAVAIPRYLETIQKSEVSAEDAVIDRICVALENFAQHKMLTEGRRYWPENPFDALETVPQTYTKDGNNADTDNEWTFVNFYTPDDNAEVSGRITHQRADNTRWQWTYNAGINHGTDGDVTGSLFRRTELGTAGTEIRFQ
;
A
#
# COMPACT_ATOMS: atom_id res chain seq x y z
N MET A 1 -52.37 15.39 62.53
CA MET A 1 -51.03 15.37 61.92
C MET A 1 -50.92 14.40 60.73
N LEU A 2 -51.43 13.16 60.85
CA LEU A 2 -51.36 12.13 59.79
C LEU A 2 -51.94 12.55 58.41
N LEU A 3 -53.03 13.31 58.39
CA LEU A 3 -53.73 13.76 57.17
C LEU A 3 -52.95 14.80 56.33
N VAL A 4 -52.03 15.56 56.94
CA VAL A 4 -51.22 16.57 56.23
C VAL A 4 -50.03 15.89 55.54
N VAL A 5 -49.46 14.87 56.19
CA VAL A 5 -48.34 14.08 55.66
C VAL A 5 -48.76 13.31 54.41
N THR A 6 -49.94 12.66 54.43
CA THR A 6 -50.46 11.91 53.27
C THR A 6 -50.76 12.80 52.07
N LYS A 7 -51.32 14.01 52.26
CA LYS A 7 -51.57 14.94 51.14
C LYS A 7 -50.29 15.44 50.46
N ASN A 8 -49.21 15.67 51.22
CA ASN A 8 -47.92 16.08 50.66
C ASN A 8 -47.22 14.96 49.89
N ILE A 9 -47.33 13.71 50.36
CA ILE A 9 -46.79 12.54 49.67
C ILE A 9 -47.49 12.35 48.32
N ILE A 10 -48.83 12.44 48.29
CA ILE A 10 -49.62 12.30 47.05
C ILE A 10 -49.31 13.43 46.05
N LYS A 11 -49.14 14.68 46.52
CA LYS A 11 -48.71 15.79 45.65
C LYS A 11 -47.30 15.58 45.07
N LYS A 12 -46.38 15.00 45.83
CA LYS A 12 -45.00 14.73 45.40
C LYS A 12 -44.96 13.62 44.34
N GLU A 13 -45.74 12.56 44.53
CA GLU A 13 -45.94 11.49 43.53
C GLU A 13 -46.59 12.03 42.24
N LEU A 14 -47.62 12.87 42.36
CA LEU A 14 -48.31 13.47 41.22
C LEU A 14 -47.43 14.48 40.44
N PHE A 15 -46.49 15.16 41.11
CA PHE A 15 -45.56 16.11 40.49
C PHE A 15 -44.43 15.41 39.71
N ILE A 16 -44.03 14.20 40.11
CA ILE A 16 -42.98 13.42 39.42
C ILE A 16 -43.48 12.77 38.11
N MET A 17 -44.79 12.73 37.88
CA MET A 17 -45.41 12.22 36.63
C MET A 17 -45.62 13.27 35.53
N LYS A 18 -45.06 14.48 35.64
CA LYS A 18 -45.27 15.56 34.65
C LYS A 18 -43.97 16.05 34.01
N ASN A 19 -43.53 15.31 32.98
CA ASN A 19 -42.75 15.73 31.80
C ASN A 19 -41.79 14.63 31.36
N ARG A 20 -42.32 13.55 30.81
CA ARG A 20 -41.60 12.85 29.74
C ARG A 20 -42.10 13.43 28.43
N GLN A 21 -41.53 14.56 28.01
CA GLN A 21 -41.58 14.98 26.63
C GLN A 21 -40.86 13.89 25.83
N SER A 22 -41.59 12.88 25.39
CA SER A 22 -41.10 11.88 24.44
C SER A 22 -41.04 12.58 23.08
N ASN A 23 -39.96 13.33 22.85
CA ASN A 23 -39.58 13.80 21.53
C ASN A 23 -39.11 12.58 20.74
N GLY A 24 -40.05 11.78 20.24
CA GLY A 24 -39.76 10.66 19.36
C GLY A 24 -39.33 11.20 17.99
N PHE A 25 -38.27 10.62 17.42
CA PHE A 25 -37.89 10.87 16.04
C PHE A 25 -39.08 10.58 15.12
N THR A 26 -39.36 11.50 14.20
CA THR A 26 -40.44 11.30 13.23
C THR A 26 -39.99 10.33 12.13
N LEU A 27 -40.93 9.54 11.57
CA LEU A 27 -40.63 8.66 10.44
C LEU A 27 -40.09 9.46 9.24
N ILE A 28 -40.58 10.69 9.07
CA ILE A 28 -40.18 11.58 7.99
C ILE A 28 -38.74 12.08 8.16
N GLU A 29 -38.27 12.35 9.39
CA GLU A 29 -36.86 12.68 9.64
C GLU A 29 -35.95 11.55 9.21
N LEU A 30 -36.29 10.31 9.55
CA LEU A 30 -35.46 9.16 9.17
C LEU A 30 -35.42 8.98 7.64
N ILE A 31 -36.55 9.17 6.96
CA ILE A 31 -36.63 9.07 5.50
C ILE A 31 -35.81 10.17 4.82
N MET A 32 -35.92 11.42 5.28
CA MET A 32 -35.14 12.52 4.68
C MET A 32 -33.63 12.31 4.88
N VAL A 33 -33.21 11.83 6.05
CA VAL A 33 -31.81 11.48 6.32
C VAL A 33 -31.34 10.37 5.38
N MET A 34 -32.13 9.32 5.17
CA MET A 34 -31.80 8.23 4.25
C MET A 34 -31.65 8.72 2.80
N ILE A 35 -32.53 9.63 2.36
CA ILE A 35 -32.45 10.24 1.01
C ILE A 35 -31.15 11.02 0.87
N ILE A 36 -30.80 11.87 1.86
CA ILE A 36 -29.57 12.66 1.82
C ILE A 36 -28.34 11.74 1.82
N LEU A 37 -28.30 10.74 2.71
CA LEU A 37 -27.21 9.76 2.74
C LEU A 37 -27.12 8.95 1.44
N GLY A 38 -28.25 8.63 0.80
CA GLY A 38 -28.28 7.95 -0.49
C GLY A 38 -27.63 8.77 -1.61
N VAL A 39 -27.95 10.06 -1.70
CA VAL A 39 -27.32 10.97 -2.67
C VAL A 39 -25.84 11.17 -2.39
N LEU A 40 -25.46 11.35 -1.12
CA LEU A 40 -24.06 11.51 -0.74
C LEU A 40 -23.24 10.24 -1.04
N ALA A 41 -23.77 9.05 -0.73
CA ALA A 41 -23.10 7.78 -0.99
C ALA A 41 -22.86 7.55 -2.48
N ALA A 42 -23.83 7.89 -3.34
CA ALA A 42 -23.70 7.75 -4.79
C ALA A 42 -22.51 8.54 -5.36
N VAL A 43 -22.18 9.70 -4.80
CA VAL A 43 -21.05 10.53 -5.25
C VAL A 43 -19.76 10.22 -4.48
N ALA A 44 -19.85 9.91 -3.19
CA ALA A 44 -18.69 9.71 -2.33
C ALA A 44 -17.97 8.39 -2.60
N ILE A 45 -18.70 7.29 -2.80
CA ILE A 45 -18.14 5.95 -3.01
C ILE A 45 -17.19 5.90 -4.22
N PRO A 46 -17.57 6.31 -5.45
CA PRO A 46 -16.67 6.22 -6.60
C PRO A 46 -15.41 7.07 -6.41
N ARG A 47 -15.55 8.29 -5.87
CA ARG A 47 -14.40 9.17 -5.59
C ARG A 47 -13.45 8.59 -4.54
N TYR A 48 -14.00 7.91 -3.54
CA TYR A 48 -13.20 7.25 -2.51
C TYR A 48 -12.39 6.08 -3.09
N LEU A 49 -12.99 5.24 -3.93
CA LEU A 49 -12.30 4.15 -4.61
C LEU A 49 -11.16 4.65 -5.51
N GLU A 50 -11.39 5.70 -6.31
CA GLU A 50 -10.33 6.33 -7.10
C GLU A 50 -9.18 6.87 -6.23
N THR A 51 -9.50 7.40 -5.05
CA THR A 51 -8.50 7.94 -4.13
C THR A 51 -7.62 6.82 -3.56
N ILE A 52 -8.22 5.68 -3.21
CA ILE A 52 -7.48 4.49 -2.76
C ILE A 52 -6.52 4.03 -3.85
N GLN A 53 -7.00 3.82 -5.07
CA GLN A 53 -6.17 3.36 -6.18
C GLN A 53 -4.98 4.31 -6.46
N LYS A 54 -5.22 5.62 -6.43
CA LYS A 54 -4.15 6.62 -6.58
C LYS A 54 -3.15 6.57 -5.43
N SER A 55 -3.62 6.33 -4.21
CA SER A 55 -2.73 6.21 -3.04
C SER A 55 -1.86 4.96 -3.10
N GLU A 56 -2.38 3.82 -3.57
CA GLU A 56 -1.63 2.58 -3.79
C GLU A 56 -0.55 2.80 -4.85
N VAL A 57 -0.93 3.38 -5.99
CA VAL A 57 0.02 3.77 -7.06
C VAL A 57 1.14 4.65 -6.54
N SER A 58 0.82 5.66 -5.72
CA SER A 58 1.81 6.57 -5.15
C SER A 58 2.71 5.89 -4.11
N ALA A 59 2.17 4.93 -3.35
CA ALA A 59 2.93 4.16 -2.37
C ALA A 59 3.94 3.22 -3.07
N GLU A 60 3.52 2.56 -4.15
CA GLU A 60 4.39 1.76 -5.00
C GLU A 60 5.53 2.60 -5.57
N ASP A 61 5.22 3.76 -6.16
CA ASP A 61 6.22 4.64 -6.73
C ASP A 61 7.23 5.08 -5.66
N ALA A 62 6.78 5.38 -4.43
CA ALA A 62 7.67 5.71 -3.32
C ALA A 62 8.57 4.54 -2.88
N VAL A 63 8.06 3.31 -2.88
CA VAL A 63 8.87 2.11 -2.55
C VAL A 63 9.95 1.90 -3.61
N ILE A 64 9.57 2.01 -4.88
CA ILE A 64 10.51 1.83 -6.00
C ILE A 64 11.57 2.93 -5.98
N ASP A 65 11.20 4.19 -5.76
CA ASP A 65 12.16 5.29 -5.69
C ASP A 65 13.15 5.12 -4.53
N ARG A 66 12.69 4.57 -3.39
CA ARG A 66 13.57 4.19 -2.27
C ARG A 66 14.54 3.08 -2.67
N ILE A 67 14.07 2.06 -3.37
CA ILE A 67 14.94 1.02 -3.93
C ILE A 67 15.95 1.64 -4.89
N CYS A 68 15.57 2.64 -5.67
CA CYS A 68 16.49 3.35 -6.56
C CYS A 68 17.63 4.06 -5.85
N VAL A 69 17.28 4.87 -4.86
CA VAL A 69 18.28 5.56 -4.06
C VAL A 69 19.17 4.57 -3.32
N ALA A 70 18.59 3.49 -2.79
CA ALA A 70 19.34 2.46 -2.06
C ALA A 70 20.32 1.70 -2.96
N LEU A 71 19.90 1.31 -4.16
CA LEU A 71 20.74 0.65 -5.15
C LEU A 71 21.91 1.53 -5.60
N GLU A 72 21.66 2.82 -5.80
CA GLU A 72 22.70 3.78 -6.15
C GLU A 72 23.73 3.94 -5.01
N ASN A 73 23.25 4.10 -3.77
CA ASN A 73 24.11 4.17 -2.60
C ASN A 73 24.93 2.88 -2.40
N PHE A 74 24.32 1.72 -2.63
CA PHE A 74 25.01 0.44 -2.58
C PHE A 74 26.16 0.39 -3.59
N ALA A 75 25.89 0.75 -4.85
CA ALA A 75 26.90 0.77 -5.89
C ALA A 75 28.05 1.74 -5.57
N GLN A 76 27.75 2.92 -5.01
CA GLN A 76 28.76 3.88 -4.56
C GLN A 76 29.63 3.32 -3.42
N HIS A 77 29.02 2.66 -2.43
CA HIS A 77 29.76 2.03 -1.34
C HIS A 77 30.71 0.93 -1.87
N LYS A 78 30.25 0.16 -2.87
CA LYS A 78 31.08 -0.87 -3.52
C LYS A 78 32.21 -0.27 -4.34
N MET A 79 32.00 0.86 -5.00
CA MET A 79 33.09 1.60 -5.65
C MET A 79 34.19 1.98 -4.67
N LEU A 80 33.83 2.42 -3.46
CA LEU A 80 34.80 2.81 -2.44
C LEU A 80 35.54 1.62 -1.82
N THR A 81 34.86 0.48 -1.67
CA THR A 81 35.40 -0.69 -0.95
C THR A 81 36.15 -1.64 -1.87
N GLU A 82 35.65 -1.84 -3.09
CA GLU A 82 36.12 -2.87 -4.03
C GLU A 82 36.66 -2.25 -5.34
N GLY A 83 36.64 -0.92 -5.44
CA GLY A 83 37.15 -0.17 -6.61
C GLY A 83 36.25 -0.25 -7.84
N ARG A 84 35.05 -0.84 -7.72
CA ARG A 84 34.09 -1.02 -8.81
C ARG A 84 32.65 -0.90 -8.31
N ARG A 85 31.76 -0.40 -9.16
CA ARG A 85 30.31 -0.37 -8.91
C ARG A 85 29.71 -1.71 -9.30
N TYR A 86 28.93 -2.30 -8.42
CA TYR A 86 28.06 -3.43 -8.76
C TYR A 86 26.77 -3.34 -7.95
N TRP A 87 25.72 -3.98 -8.46
CA TRP A 87 24.40 -4.01 -7.83
C TRP A 87 24.13 -5.39 -7.23
N PRO A 88 23.36 -5.48 -6.13
CA PRO A 88 23.02 -6.77 -5.55
C PRO A 88 22.08 -7.56 -6.47
N GLU A 89 22.11 -8.88 -6.36
CA GLU A 89 21.20 -9.76 -7.11
C GLU A 89 19.73 -9.51 -6.75
N ASN A 90 19.46 -9.29 -5.45
CA ASN A 90 18.15 -8.90 -4.95
C ASN A 90 18.13 -7.40 -4.63
N PRO A 91 17.24 -6.60 -5.26
CA PRO A 91 17.21 -5.16 -5.06
C PRO A 91 16.77 -4.76 -3.65
N PHE A 92 16.05 -5.61 -2.93
CA PHE A 92 15.64 -5.35 -1.54
C PHE A 92 16.81 -5.45 -0.55
N ASP A 93 17.91 -6.13 -0.90
CA ASP A 93 19.08 -6.23 -0.02
C ASP A 93 19.89 -4.91 0.02
N ALA A 94 19.63 -3.98 -0.91
CA ALA A 94 20.19 -2.63 -0.83
C ALA A 94 19.48 -1.74 0.22
N LEU A 95 18.25 -2.08 0.61
CA LEU A 95 17.46 -1.29 1.54
C LEU A 95 17.92 -1.50 2.99
N GLU A 96 18.05 -0.40 3.74
CA GLU A 96 18.27 -0.48 5.20
C GLU A 96 17.04 -1.06 5.93
N THR A 97 15.85 -0.65 5.51
CA THR A 97 14.58 -1.16 6.05
C THR A 97 13.71 -1.66 4.91
N VAL A 98 13.49 -2.97 4.86
CA VAL A 98 12.56 -3.57 3.89
C VAL A 98 11.10 -3.27 4.26
N PRO A 99 10.18 -3.20 3.28
CA PRO A 99 8.75 -3.14 3.55
C PRO A 99 8.32 -4.30 4.45
N GLN A 100 7.43 -4.05 5.41
CA GLN A 100 6.95 -5.11 6.32
C GLN A 100 6.21 -6.23 5.61
N THR A 101 5.62 -5.93 4.44
CA THR A 101 4.91 -6.88 3.60
C THR A 101 5.81 -7.55 2.56
N TYR A 102 7.14 -7.36 2.66
CA TYR A 102 8.09 -8.03 1.79
C TYR A 102 8.31 -9.48 2.24
N THR A 103 8.15 -10.42 1.30
CA THR A 103 8.41 -11.85 1.53
C THR A 103 9.55 -12.35 0.62
N LYS A 104 10.29 -13.34 1.12
CA LYS A 104 11.48 -13.93 0.45
C LYS A 104 11.19 -15.33 -0.11
N ASP A 105 9.97 -15.58 -0.52
CA ASP A 105 9.55 -16.92 -0.97
C ASP A 105 9.96 -17.23 -2.42
N GLY A 106 10.37 -16.21 -3.18
CA GLY A 106 10.83 -16.34 -4.57
C GLY A 106 9.69 -16.47 -5.58
N ASN A 107 8.43 -16.32 -5.16
CA ASN A 107 7.27 -16.39 -6.05
C ASN A 107 6.79 -14.99 -6.44
N ASN A 108 5.91 -14.93 -7.44
CA ASN A 108 5.16 -13.69 -7.67
C ASN A 108 4.25 -13.43 -6.47
N ALA A 109 4.11 -12.16 -6.08
CA ALA A 109 3.19 -11.73 -5.04
C ALA A 109 1.82 -12.38 -5.23
N ASP A 110 1.37 -13.08 -4.19
CA ASP A 110 0.13 -13.84 -4.17
C ASP A 110 -0.83 -13.40 -3.06
N THR A 111 -0.32 -12.59 -2.13
CA THR A 111 -1.04 -12.06 -0.98
C THR A 111 -1.21 -10.54 -1.09
N ASP A 112 -2.30 -10.01 -0.54
CA ASP A 112 -2.62 -8.58 -0.62
C ASP A 112 -1.57 -7.72 0.08
N ASN A 113 -1.16 -6.65 -0.62
CA ASN A 113 -0.11 -5.71 -0.25
C ASN A 113 1.30 -6.32 -0.16
N GLU A 114 1.48 -7.55 -0.61
CA GLU A 114 2.76 -8.25 -0.58
C GLU A 114 3.74 -7.68 -1.60
N TRP A 115 5.01 -7.58 -1.22
CA TRP A 115 6.12 -7.34 -2.13
C TRP A 115 6.97 -8.59 -2.22
N THR A 116 7.39 -8.97 -3.41
CA THR A 116 8.34 -10.07 -3.60
C THR A 116 9.40 -9.71 -4.63
N PHE A 117 10.49 -10.47 -4.61
CA PHE A 117 11.48 -10.47 -5.68
C PHE A 117 11.59 -11.88 -6.24
N VAL A 118 11.30 -12.01 -7.54
CA VAL A 118 11.48 -13.26 -8.28
C VAL A 118 12.79 -13.17 -9.01
N ASN A 119 13.73 -13.99 -8.56
CA ASN A 119 15.06 -14.07 -9.14
C ASN A 119 15.02 -14.92 -10.42
N PHE A 120 15.60 -14.39 -11.51
CA PHE A 120 15.77 -15.12 -12.78
C PHE A 120 17.22 -15.46 -13.07
N TYR A 121 18.12 -15.23 -12.12
CA TYR A 121 19.52 -15.51 -12.28
C TYR A 121 19.73 -17.00 -12.62
N THR A 122 20.19 -17.23 -13.84
CA THR A 122 20.75 -18.50 -14.27
C THR A 122 22.27 -18.40 -14.16
N PRO A 123 22.98 -19.38 -13.58
CA PRO A 123 24.44 -19.36 -13.46
C PRO A 123 25.24 -19.38 -14.79
N ASP A 124 24.57 -19.23 -15.93
CA ASP A 124 25.25 -19.00 -17.21
C ASP A 124 25.61 -17.51 -17.31
N ASP A 125 26.82 -17.22 -17.79
CA ASP A 125 27.46 -15.90 -17.84
C ASP A 125 26.69 -14.79 -18.60
N ASN A 126 25.43 -15.01 -19.01
CA ASN A 126 24.61 -14.09 -19.78
C ASN A 126 23.24 -13.77 -19.15
N ALA A 127 23.12 -13.76 -17.82
CA ALA A 127 21.85 -13.36 -17.19
C ALA A 127 21.55 -11.85 -17.44
N GLU A 128 21.02 -11.53 -18.62
CA GLU A 128 20.62 -10.20 -19.09
C GLU A 128 19.47 -9.60 -18.26
N VAL A 129 18.81 -10.41 -17.41
CA VAL A 129 17.74 -9.98 -16.49
C VAL A 129 17.91 -10.70 -15.15
N SER A 130 18.32 -9.98 -14.11
CA SER A 130 18.53 -10.55 -12.77
C SER A 130 17.23 -10.96 -12.08
N GLY A 131 16.11 -10.33 -12.38
CA GLY A 131 14.82 -10.72 -11.82
C GLY A 131 13.69 -9.74 -12.08
N ARG A 132 12.63 -9.86 -11.28
CA ARG A 132 11.57 -8.85 -11.21
C ARG A 132 11.11 -8.66 -9.77
N ILE A 133 10.84 -7.41 -9.43
CA ILE A 133 10.07 -7.06 -8.23
C ILE A 133 8.60 -7.25 -8.60
N THR A 134 7.80 -7.83 -7.71
CA THR A 134 6.35 -7.92 -7.90
C THR A 134 5.59 -7.41 -6.68
N HIS A 135 4.41 -6.84 -6.91
CA HIS A 135 3.51 -6.37 -5.88
C HIS A 135 2.06 -6.70 -6.23
N GLN A 136 1.28 -7.14 -5.23
CA GLN A 136 -0.17 -7.32 -5.34
C GLN A 136 -0.89 -6.26 -4.50
N ARG A 137 -1.81 -5.52 -5.12
CA ARG A 137 -2.68 -4.55 -4.42
C ARG A 137 -3.85 -5.23 -3.73
N ALA A 138 -4.61 -4.49 -2.92
CA ALA A 138 -5.80 -5.00 -2.23
C ALA A 138 -6.96 -5.39 -3.17
N ASP A 139 -6.90 -4.98 -4.44
CA ASP A 139 -7.85 -5.39 -5.49
C ASP A 139 -7.41 -6.63 -6.27
N ASN A 140 -6.38 -7.35 -5.78
CA ASN A 140 -5.71 -8.48 -6.44
C ASN A 140 -5.02 -8.14 -7.77
N THR A 141 -4.91 -6.87 -8.16
CA THR A 141 -4.12 -6.50 -9.34
C THR A 141 -2.63 -6.65 -9.02
N ARG A 142 -1.89 -7.22 -9.96
CA ARG A 142 -0.46 -7.52 -9.80
C ARG A 142 0.37 -6.70 -10.76
N TRP A 143 1.39 -6.08 -10.20
CA TRP A 143 2.32 -5.21 -10.90
C TRP A 143 3.74 -5.73 -10.74
N GLN A 144 4.57 -5.48 -11.75
CA GLN A 144 5.96 -5.87 -11.75
C GLN A 144 6.89 -4.73 -12.18
N TRP A 145 8.14 -4.83 -11.75
CA TRP A 145 9.26 -4.03 -12.21
C TRP A 145 10.40 -4.96 -12.53
N THR A 146 10.79 -5.02 -13.81
CA THR A 146 11.95 -5.81 -14.23
C THR A 146 13.21 -5.19 -13.63
N TYR A 147 14.06 -6.03 -13.05
CA TYR A 147 15.31 -5.63 -12.44
C TYR A 147 16.46 -6.39 -13.09
N ASN A 148 17.52 -5.65 -13.39
CA ASN A 148 18.77 -6.18 -13.89
C ASN A 148 19.90 -5.56 -13.05
N ALA A 149 20.68 -6.39 -12.35
CA ALA A 149 21.86 -5.97 -11.61
C ALA A 149 23.04 -5.65 -12.55
N GLY A 150 22.94 -6.05 -13.82
CA GLY A 150 23.98 -5.91 -14.83
C GLY A 150 25.04 -7.00 -14.73
N ILE A 151 25.92 -7.05 -15.72
CA ILE A 151 27.09 -7.95 -15.71
C ILE A 151 28.22 -7.20 -14.99
N ASN A 152 28.73 -7.75 -13.90
CA ASN A 152 29.79 -7.12 -13.09
C ASN A 152 30.90 -8.13 -12.78
N HIS A 153 31.41 -8.81 -13.81
CA HIS A 153 32.43 -9.88 -13.68
C HIS A 153 33.86 -9.33 -13.77
N GLY A 154 34.01 -8.01 -13.90
CA GLY A 154 35.29 -7.35 -13.98
C GLY A 154 35.92 -7.42 -15.38
N THR A 155 35.10 -7.70 -16.39
CA THR A 155 35.51 -7.90 -17.78
C THR A 155 35.08 -6.73 -18.66
N ASP A 156 35.53 -6.69 -19.92
CA ASP A 156 35.13 -5.66 -20.89
C ASP A 156 33.63 -5.72 -21.26
N GLY A 157 32.92 -6.77 -20.84
CA GLY A 157 31.47 -6.94 -21.00
C GLY A 157 30.64 -6.47 -19.82
N ASP A 158 31.21 -5.73 -18.87
CA ASP A 158 30.47 -5.23 -17.71
C ASP A 158 29.37 -4.21 -18.15
N VAL A 159 28.15 -4.38 -17.64
CA VAL A 159 26.97 -3.56 -17.96
C VAL A 159 26.36 -3.01 -16.68
N THR A 160 26.01 -1.72 -16.66
CA THR A 160 25.30 -1.06 -15.55
C THR A 160 23.95 -1.73 -15.28
N GLY A 161 23.59 -1.90 -14.02
CA GLY A 161 22.25 -2.34 -13.63
C GLY A 161 21.14 -1.40 -14.08
N SER A 162 19.95 -1.93 -14.32
CA SER A 162 18.74 -1.20 -14.70
C SER A 162 17.50 -1.71 -13.96
N LEU A 163 16.56 -0.81 -13.66
CA LEU A 163 15.20 -1.17 -13.24
C LEU A 163 14.22 -0.55 -14.21
N PHE A 164 13.24 -1.32 -14.64
CA PHE A 164 12.22 -0.88 -15.58
C PHE A 164 11.01 -0.27 -14.85
N ARG A 165 10.26 0.58 -15.56
CA ARG A 165 9.01 1.17 -15.06
C ARG A 165 7.95 0.09 -14.79
N ARG A 166 7.01 0.40 -13.88
CA ARG A 166 5.85 -0.42 -13.53
C ARG A 166 5.13 -0.95 -14.78
N THR A 167 4.95 -2.26 -14.86
CA THR A 167 4.10 -2.94 -15.86
C THR A 167 3.19 -3.98 -15.21
N GLU A 168 2.14 -4.39 -15.93
CA GLU A 168 1.32 -5.53 -15.51
C GLU A 168 2.17 -6.79 -15.46
N LEU A 169 1.89 -7.66 -14.49
CA LEU A 169 2.60 -8.94 -14.33
C LEU A 169 2.58 -9.73 -15.64
N GLY A 170 3.76 -10.08 -16.16
CA GLY A 170 3.91 -10.81 -17.43
C GLY A 170 4.07 -9.94 -18.69
N THR A 171 4.07 -8.60 -18.58
CA THR A 171 4.27 -7.69 -19.73
C THR A 171 5.69 -7.09 -19.72
N ALA A 172 6.34 -7.04 -20.90
CA ALA A 172 7.67 -6.45 -21.05
C ALA A 172 7.67 -4.92 -20.77
N GLY A 173 8.61 -4.47 -19.93
CA GLY A 173 8.81 -3.04 -19.60
C GLY A 173 9.30 -2.22 -20.79
N THR A 174 8.87 -0.97 -20.90
CA THR A 174 9.19 -0.11 -22.06
C THR A 174 10.11 1.08 -21.72
N GLU A 175 10.56 1.21 -20.47
CA GLU A 175 11.37 2.36 -20.03
C GLU A 175 12.20 2.05 -18.77
N ILE A 176 13.40 2.62 -18.67
CA ILE A 176 14.41 2.37 -17.62
C ILE A 176 14.46 3.54 -16.62
N ARG A 177 14.48 3.26 -15.31
CA ARG A 177 14.58 4.23 -14.20
C ARG A 177 16.02 4.50 -13.73
N PHE A 178 16.99 3.69 -14.12
CA PHE A 178 18.40 3.82 -13.74
C PHE A 178 19.31 3.88 -14.96
N GLN A 179 20.25 4.83 -14.96
CA GLN A 179 21.39 4.86 -15.86
C GLN A 179 22.64 5.25 -15.07
#